data_AF-A0A1F5H2K8-F1
#
_entry.id   AF-A0A1F5H2K8-F1
#
_cell.length_a   1.000
_cell.length_b   1.000
_cell.length_c   1.000
_cell.angle_alpha   90.00
_cell.angle_beta   90.00
_cell.angle_gamma   90.00
#
_symmetry.space_group_name_H-M   'P 1'
#
loop_
_entity.id
_entity.type
_entity.pdbx_description
1 polymer ?
#
loop_
_entity_poly.entity_id
_entity_poly.type
_entity_poly.pdbx_seq_one_letter_code
_entity_poly.pdbx_strand_id
1 'polypeptide(L)'
;MEQIIDNPTKEYFTKDLGEAAALVAKEVKLSRLEKDSSFCWFVFERKNCEEISSKYWSGELQLDAKKYNESLRSLKDRLFAQK
;
A
#
# COMPACT_ATOMS: atom_id res chain seq x y z
N MET A 1 -25.15 -17.12 17.67
CA MET A 1 -23.99 -17.01 16.77
C MET A 1 -23.88 -15.55 16.42
N GLU A 2 -22.85 -14.90 16.96
CA GLU A 2 -22.68 -13.45 16.92
C GLU A 2 -22.59 -12.92 15.49
N GLN A 3 -23.11 -11.70 15.36
CA GLN A 3 -23.41 -11.02 14.12
C GLN A 3 -22.14 -10.73 13.30
N ILE A 4 -22.28 -10.90 11.99
CA ILE A 4 -21.36 -10.42 10.96
C ILE A 4 -21.28 -8.90 11.11
N ILE A 5 -20.18 -8.38 11.67
CA ILE A 5 -19.84 -6.97 11.57
C ILE A 5 -19.02 -6.83 10.28
N ASP A 6 -19.71 -6.60 9.17
CA ASP A 6 -19.10 -6.00 7.99
C ASP A 6 -18.72 -4.56 8.36
N ASN A 7 -17.54 -4.41 8.96
CA ASN A 7 -16.92 -3.11 9.11
C ASN A 7 -16.23 -2.87 7.76
N PRO A 8 -16.71 -1.98 6.88
CA PRO A 8 -15.99 -1.68 5.65
C PRO A 8 -14.64 -1.14 6.08
N THR A 9 -13.64 -2.03 6.02
CA THR A 9 -12.38 -1.91 6.72
C THR A 9 -11.78 -0.55 6.38
N LYS A 10 -11.46 0.29 7.38
CA LYS A 10 -10.86 1.62 7.17
C LYS A 10 -9.47 1.58 6.52
N GLU A 11 -9.09 0.41 6.04
CA GLU A 11 -7.78 0.03 5.61
C GLU A 11 -7.86 -0.51 4.18
N TYR A 12 -6.79 -0.25 3.45
CA TYR A 12 -6.57 -0.76 2.11
C TYR A 12 -5.32 -1.65 2.17
N PHE A 13 -5.40 -2.81 1.51
CA PHE A 13 -4.37 -3.84 1.56
C PHE A 13 -3.85 -4.06 0.15
N THR A 14 -2.53 -4.05 -0.01
CA THR A 14 -1.88 -4.54 -1.22
C THR A 14 -0.66 -5.37 -0.86
N LYS A 15 -0.34 -6.34 -1.70
CA LYS A 15 0.91 -7.12 -1.65
C LYS A 15 1.92 -6.68 -2.71
N ASP A 16 1.49 -5.81 -3.63
CA ASP A 16 2.32 -5.36 -4.73
C ASP A 16 3.20 -4.19 -4.29
N LEU A 17 4.52 -4.36 -4.45
CA LEU A 17 5.48 -3.35 -4.03
C LEU A 17 5.40 -2.08 -4.90
N GLY A 18 5.06 -2.23 -6.18
CA GLY A 18 4.95 -1.13 -7.12
C GLY A 18 3.73 -0.26 -6.84
N GLU A 19 2.59 -0.89 -6.58
CA GLU A 19 1.35 -0.24 -6.14
C GLU A 19 1.52 0.40 -4.76
N ALA A 20 2.11 -0.30 -3.80
CA ALA A 20 2.39 0.25 -2.48
C ALA A 20 3.29 1.50 -2.55
N ALA A 21 4.31 1.48 -3.42
CA ALA A 21 5.15 2.65 -3.63
C ALA A 21 4.39 3.81 -4.30
N ALA A 22 3.44 3.52 -5.18
CA ALA A 22 2.60 4.54 -5.81
C ALA A 22 1.70 5.22 -4.76
N LEU A 23 1.11 4.44 -3.85
CA LEU A 23 0.32 4.95 -2.72
C LEU A 23 1.17 5.84 -1.80
N VAL A 24 2.36 5.38 -1.41
CA VAL A 24 3.29 6.20 -0.59
C VAL A 24 3.71 7.47 -1.32
N ALA A 25 3.99 7.40 -2.61
CA ALA A 25 4.38 8.56 -3.42
C ALA A 25 3.25 9.59 -3.58
N LYS A 26 1.98 9.15 -3.43
CA LYS A 26 0.79 10.01 -3.31
C LYS A 26 0.47 10.43 -1.88
N GLU A 27 1.41 10.24 -0.95
CA GLU A 27 1.30 10.64 0.45
C GLU A 27 0.18 9.90 1.20
N VAL A 28 -0.23 8.73 0.70
CA VAL A 28 -1.12 7.83 1.44
C VAL A 28 -0.34 7.23 2.60
N LYS A 29 -0.92 7.33 3.79
CA LYS A 29 -0.29 6.87 5.02
C LYS A 29 -0.28 5.34 5.08
N LEU A 30 0.93 4.77 5.02
CA LEU A 30 1.18 3.36 5.34
C LEU A 30 1.06 3.17 6.85
N SER A 31 0.02 2.45 7.29
CA SER A 31 -0.26 2.16 8.69
C SER A 31 0.70 1.12 9.24
N ARG A 32 0.85 -0.02 8.55
CA ARG A 32 1.73 -1.12 8.97
C ARG A 32 2.09 -2.06 7.83
N LEU A 33 3.09 -2.90 8.10
CA LEU A 33 3.37 -4.09 7.31
C LEU A 33 2.88 -5.30 8.09
N GLU A 34 2.05 -6.13 7.47
CA GLU A 34 1.64 -7.41 8.03
C GLU A 34 2.36 -8.54 7.30
N LYS A 35 3.26 -9.23 8.00
CA LYS A 35 3.93 -10.41 7.47
C LYS A 35 3.07 -11.63 7.77
N ASP A 36 2.69 -12.34 6.72
CA ASP A 36 2.23 -13.72 6.78
C ASP A 36 3.43 -14.64 6.46
N SER A 37 3.30 -15.93 6.77
CA SER A 37 4.26 -17.01 6.52
C SER A 37 4.91 -17.00 5.13
N SER A 38 4.22 -16.48 4.10
CA SER A 38 4.69 -16.45 2.71
C SER A 38 4.69 -15.07 2.06
N PHE A 39 3.97 -14.09 2.61
CA PHE A 39 3.73 -12.79 1.96
C PHE A 39 3.80 -11.64 2.95
N CYS A 40 4.10 -10.44 2.45
CA CYS A 40 3.97 -9.20 3.22
C CYS A 40 2.86 -8.34 2.63
N TRP A 41 1.91 -7.95 3.47
CA TRP A 41 0.85 -7.01 3.15
C TRP A 41 1.23 -5.59 3.58
N PHE A 42 1.08 -4.65 2.67
CA PHE A 42 1.15 -3.22 2.94
C PHE A 42 -0.25 -2.74 3.29
N VAL A 43 -0.42 -2.25 4.52
CA VAL A 43 -1.72 -1.81 5.03
C VAL A 43 -1.74 -0.28 5.10
N PHE A 44 -2.63 0.34 4.35
CA PHE A 44 -2.78 1.79 4.25
C PHE A 44 -4.09 2.26 4.86
N GLU A 45 -4.16 3.53 5.27
CA GLU A 45 -5.46 4.18 5.51
C GLU A 45 -6.22 4.31 4.18
N ARG A 46 -7.45 3.79 4.09
CA ARG A 46 -8.17 3.57 2.81
C ARG A 46 -8.36 4.81 1.93
N LYS A 47 -8.21 6.03 2.47
CA LYS A 47 -8.50 7.28 1.77
C LYS A 47 -7.79 7.35 0.40
N ASN A 48 -8.59 7.42 -0.67
CA ASN A 48 -8.16 7.53 -2.07
C ASN A 48 -7.33 6.35 -2.60
N CYS A 49 -7.22 5.24 -1.87
CA CYS A 49 -6.36 4.12 -2.26
C CYS A 49 -6.88 3.44 -3.53
N GLU A 50 -8.18 3.19 -3.63
CA GLU A 50 -8.81 2.51 -4.75
C GLU A 50 -8.67 3.29 -6.05
N GLU A 51 -8.80 4.62 -5.99
CA GLU A 51 -8.63 5.50 -7.17
C GLU A 51 -7.16 5.50 -7.64
N ILE A 52 -6.22 5.64 -6.70
CA ILE A 52 -4.78 5.63 -7.02
C ILE A 52 -4.37 4.27 -7.58
N SER A 53 -4.84 3.18 -6.96
CA SER A 53 -4.63 1.81 -7.41
C SER A 53 -5.16 1.60 -8.82
N SER A 54 -6.42 1.98 -9.08
CA SER A 54 -7.02 1.87 -10.41
C SER A 54 -6.21 2.62 -11.47
N LYS A 55 -5.80 3.86 -11.18
CA LYS A 55 -4.95 4.67 -12.08
C LYS A 55 -3.56 4.08 -12.27
N TYR A 56 -3.00 3.44 -11.24
CA TYR A 56 -1.69 2.78 -11.33
C TYR A 56 -1.75 1.63 -12.32
N TRP A 57 -2.75 0.75 -12.18
CA TRP A 57 -2.92 -0.42 -13.04
C TRP A 57 -3.38 -0.07 -14.46
N SER A 58 -4.13 1.03 -14.65
CA SER A 58 -4.49 1.52 -15.99
C SER A 58 -3.35 2.25 -16.72
N GLY A 59 -2.27 2.61 -16.00
CA GLY A 59 -1.17 3.41 -16.54
C GLY A 59 -1.44 4.92 -16.59
N GLU A 60 -2.55 5.38 -16.04
CA GLU A 60 -2.96 6.79 -16.05
C GLU A 60 -2.40 7.59 -14.85
N LEU A 61 -1.83 6.92 -13.85
CA LEU A 61 -1.33 7.57 -12.64
C LEU A 61 -0.09 8.42 -12.93
N GLN A 62 -0.25 9.75 -12.84
CA GLN A 62 0.86 10.69 -12.93
C GLN A 62 1.60 10.80 -11.59
N LEU A 63 2.90 10.56 -11.59
CA LEU A 63 3.78 10.61 -10.41
C LEU A 63 5.10 11.30 -10.73
N ASP A 64 5.69 11.92 -9.71
CA ASP A 64 7.10 12.29 -9.76
C ASP A 64 7.95 11.01 -9.68
N ALA A 65 8.76 10.77 -10.72
CA ALA A 65 9.55 9.55 -10.86
C ALA A 65 10.58 9.39 -9.73
N LYS A 66 11.13 10.49 -9.22
CA LYS A 66 12.09 10.48 -8.11
C LYS A 66 11.37 10.10 -6.81
N LYS A 67 10.23 10.72 -6.49
CA LYS A 67 9.42 10.36 -5.32
C LYS A 67 8.97 8.90 -5.35
N TYR A 68 8.60 8.40 -6.53
CA TYR A 68 8.23 7.00 -6.70
C TYR A 68 9.40 6.05 -6.39
N ASN A 69 10.59 6.36 -6.93
CA ASN A 69 11.80 5.57 -6.68
C ASN A 69 12.23 5.60 -5.19
N GLU A 70 12.16 6.77 -4.56
CA GLU A 70 12.43 6.92 -3.12
C GLU A 70 11.43 6.13 -2.27
N SER A 71 10.16 6.12 -2.66
CA SER A 71 9.11 5.33 -2.00
C SER A 71 9.38 3.83 -2.13
N LEU A 72 9.75 3.35 -3.32
CA LEU A 72 10.16 1.96 -3.55
C LEU A 72 11.33 1.55 -2.66
N ARG A 73 12.37 2.40 -2.60
CA ARG A 73 13.56 2.14 -1.77
C ARG A 73 13.17 2.07 -0.30
N SER A 74 12.42 3.05 0.20
CA SER A 74 11.95 3.10 1.59
C SER A 74 11.14 1.85 1.98
N LEU A 75 10.25 1.38 1.10
CA LEU A 75 9.47 0.16 1.35
C LEU A 75 10.35 -1.09 1.40
N LYS A 76 11.32 -1.22 0.48
CA LYS A 76 12.29 -2.33 0.53
C LYS A 76 13.10 -2.31 1.80
N ASP A 77 13.62 -1.14 2.20
CA ASP A 77 14.39 -0.99 3.43
C ASP A 77 13.56 -1.44 4.64
N ARG A 78 12.27 -1.07 4.72
CA ARG A 78 11.36 -1.53 5.80
C ARG A 78 11.12 -3.05 5.77
N LEU A 79 10.97 -3.66 4.59
CA LEU A 79 10.77 -5.10 4.46
C LEU A 79 11.98 -5.89 5.00
N PHE A 80 13.19 -5.46 4.67
CA PHE A 80 14.44 -6.15 5.02
C PHE A 80 15.00 -5.75 6.40
N ALA A 81 14.65 -4.58 6.93
CA ALA A 81 15.06 -4.15 8.27
C ALA A 81 14.36 -4.90 9.40
N GLN A 82 13.20 -5.50 9.14
CA GLN A 82 12.47 -6.34 10.11
C GLN A 82 13.04 -7.77 10.20
N LYS A 83 14.37 -7.91 10.35
CA LYS A 83 15.07 -9.17 10.61
C LYS A 83 15.31 -9.38 12.09
#